data_AF-A0A1L6ZIU5-F1
#
_entry.id   AF-A0A1L6ZIU5-F1
#
_cell.length_a   1.000
_cell.length_b   1.000
_cell.length_c   1.000
_cell.angle_alpha   90.00
_cell.angle_beta   90.00
_cell.angle_gamma   90.00
#
_symmetry.space_group_name_H-M   'P 1'
#
loop_
_entity.id
_entity.type
_entity.pdbx_description
1 polymer ?
#
loop_
_entity_poly.entity_id
_entity_poly.type
_entity_poly.pdbx_seq_one_letter_code
_entity_poly.pdbx_strand_id
1 'polypeptide(L)'
;MIRLNRPLKLRDLEIFSVMKDHRILCYVIIEDTRKPFTEEDRKLDPLCYMDEEDIQAILNVFHISIINDEKLSEEDLTLVEDYFADFVNNTNLTNFIIRDYVQEDLYAVDDEDDITFFNRMLRHIGSDDVKQFDKRNWIYLSQD
;
A
#
# COMPACT_ATOMS: atom_id res chain seq x y z
N MET A 1 17.84 7.00 6.13
CA MET A 1 17.44 5.58 6.27
C MET A 1 16.04 5.56 6.84
N ILE A 2 15.08 5.01 6.11
CA ILE A 2 13.71 4.88 6.60
C ILE A 2 13.64 3.73 7.61
N ARG A 3 12.70 3.82 8.56
CA ARG A 3 12.32 2.73 9.45
C ARG A 3 10.85 2.43 9.24
N LEU A 4 10.49 1.16 9.28
CA LEU A 4 9.10 0.74 9.14
C LEU A 4 8.56 0.28 10.48
N ASN A 5 7.36 0.77 10.81
CA ASN A 5 6.50 0.14 11.79
C ASN A 5 5.31 -0.46 11.05
N ARG A 6 4.94 -1.71 11.34
CA ARG A 6 3.84 -2.41 10.64
C ARG A 6 2.67 -2.63 11.61
N PRO A 7 1.82 -1.62 11.84
CA PRO A 7 0.75 -1.69 12.84
C PRO A 7 -0.42 -2.61 12.46
N LEU A 8 -0.73 -2.79 11.17
CA LEU A 8 -1.76 -3.75 10.72
C LEU A 8 -1.13 -4.87 9.91
N LYS A 9 -1.49 -6.11 10.26
CA LYS A 9 -1.03 -7.34 9.61
C LYS A 9 -2.20 -8.29 9.39
N LEU A 10 -2.79 -8.25 8.21
CA LEU A 10 -3.79 -9.21 7.74
C LEU A 10 -3.25 -9.99 6.56
N ARG A 11 -3.98 -11.06 6.19
CA ARG A 11 -3.57 -12.00 5.14
C ARG A 11 -3.51 -11.35 3.74
N ASP A 12 -4.31 -10.32 3.52
CA ASP A 12 -4.48 -9.62 2.24
C ASP A 12 -4.29 -8.11 2.35
N LEU A 13 -3.99 -7.60 3.55
CA LEU A 13 -3.85 -6.18 3.82
C LEU A 13 -2.78 -5.95 4.90
N GLU A 14 -1.78 -5.12 4.59
CA GLU A 14 -0.81 -4.63 5.56
C GLU A 14 -0.76 -3.10 5.55
N ILE A 15 -0.64 -2.49 6.73
CA ILE A 15 -0.41 -1.05 6.86
C ILE A 15 0.94 -0.86 7.53
N PHE A 16 1.73 0.04 6.95
CA PHE A 16 3.03 0.48 7.41
C PHE A 16 3.00 1.95 7.74
N SER A 17 3.60 2.34 8.86
CA SER A 17 4.06 3.70 9.10
C SER A 17 5.52 3.79 8.71
N VAL A 18 5.83 4.67 7.76
CA VAL A 18 7.18 4.94 7.29
C VAL A 18 7.75 6.09 8.12
N MET A 19 8.87 5.85 8.79
CA MET A 19 9.53 6.82 9.65
C MET A 19 10.82 7.32 8.99
N LYS A 20 10.99 8.64 8.92
CA LYS A 20 12.24 9.31 8.52
C LYS A 20 12.56 10.38 9.56
N ASP A 21 13.82 10.45 10.00
CA ASP A 21 14.29 11.43 10.99
C ASP A 21 13.45 11.51 12.28
N HIS A 22 13.01 10.34 12.78
CA HIS A 22 12.18 10.17 13.97
C HIS A 22 10.75 10.75 13.87
N ARG A 23 10.28 11.03 12.66
CA ARG A 23 8.91 11.45 12.38
C ARG A 23 8.25 10.51 11.39
N ILE A 24 6.92 10.42 11.45
CA ILE A 24 6.15 9.73 10.42
C ILE A 24 6.29 10.56 9.15
N LEU A 25 6.77 9.92 8.10
CA LEU A 25 6.84 10.48 6.75
C LEU A 25 5.51 10.27 6.03
N CYS A 26 4.99 9.05 6.07
CA CYS A 26 3.70 8.66 5.48
C CYS A 26 3.23 7.33 6.04
N TYR A 27 2.01 6.94 5.68
CA TYR A 27 1.56 5.55 5.76
C TYR A 27 1.59 4.91 4.38
N VAL A 28 1.87 3.61 4.36
CA VAL A 28 1.79 2.79 3.15
C VAL A 28 0.86 1.63 3.42
N ILE A 29 -0.12 1.44 2.54
CA ILE A 29 -1.11 0.38 2.59
C ILE A 29 -0.82 -0.56 1.43
N ILE A 30 -0.64 -1.85 1.72
CA ILE A 30 -0.43 -2.89 0.72
C ILE A 30 -1.63 -3.82 0.72
N GLU A 31 -2.30 -3.95 -0.42
CA GLU A 31 -3.40 -4.89 -0.65
C GLU A 31 -2.96 -5.99 -1.62
N ASP A 32 -3.07 -7.25 -1.19
CA ASP A 32 -2.90 -8.42 -2.04
C ASP A 32 -4.25 -8.76 -2.71
N THR A 33 -4.39 -8.44 -4.00
CA THR A 33 -5.66 -8.65 -4.71
C THR A 33 -5.94 -10.14 -4.99
N ARG A 34 -4.91 -10.99 -4.95
CA ARG A 34 -4.91 -12.40 -5.38
C ARG A 34 -5.47 -12.62 -6.78
N LYS A 35 -5.36 -11.59 -7.62
CA LYS A 35 -5.94 -11.53 -8.95
C LYS A 35 -4.95 -10.87 -9.91
N PRO A 36 -5.02 -11.21 -11.21
CA PRO A 36 -4.29 -10.49 -12.24
C PRO A 36 -4.85 -9.07 -12.41
N PHE A 37 -4.19 -8.27 -13.26
CA PHE A 37 -4.66 -6.93 -13.63
C PHE A 37 -6.11 -6.93 -14.15
N THR A 38 -6.91 -5.99 -13.65
CA THR A 38 -8.25 -5.72 -14.18
C THR A 38 -8.18 -4.99 -15.53
N GLU A 39 -9.31 -4.92 -16.25
CA GLU A 39 -9.38 -4.14 -17.50
C GLU A 39 -9.10 -2.65 -17.28
N GLU A 40 -9.41 -2.11 -16.10
CA GLU A 40 -9.12 -0.72 -15.76
C GLU A 40 -7.63 -0.52 -15.46
N ASP A 41 -6.99 -1.46 -14.76
CA ASP A 41 -5.56 -1.39 -14.45
C ASP A 41 -4.71 -1.37 -15.72
N ARG A 42 -5.10 -2.15 -16.74
CA ARG A 42 -4.42 -2.19 -18.04
C ARG A 42 -4.42 -0.85 -18.78
N LYS A 43 -5.24 0.12 -18.35
CA LYS A 43 -5.26 1.47 -18.94
C LYS A 43 -4.27 2.42 -18.28
N LEU A 44 -3.68 2.03 -17.15
CA LEU A 44 -2.71 2.84 -16.42
C LEU A 44 -1.35 2.85 -17.13
N ASP A 45 -0.62 3.94 -17.03
CA ASP A 45 0.78 3.99 -17.44
C ASP A 45 1.65 3.24 -16.41
N PRO A 46 2.66 2.44 -16.84
CA PRO A 46 3.01 2.11 -18.22
C PRO A 46 2.30 0.86 -18.77
N LEU A 47 1.41 0.24 -17.99
CA LEU A 47 0.74 -1.03 -18.33
C LEU A 47 0.01 -1.00 -19.67
N CYS A 48 -0.53 0.16 -20.06
CA CYS A 48 -1.22 0.35 -21.33
C CYS A 48 -0.33 0.22 -22.57
N TYR A 49 1.00 0.15 -22.40
CA TYR A 49 1.97 -0.08 -23.47
C TYR A 49 2.64 -1.46 -23.40
N MET A 50 2.30 -2.29 -22.40
CA MET A 50 2.88 -3.63 -22.25
C MET A 50 2.24 -4.64 -23.21
N ASP A 51 3.02 -5.65 -23.59
CA ASP A 51 2.53 -6.75 -24.42
C ASP A 51 1.51 -7.61 -23.65
N GLU A 52 0.44 -8.03 -24.34
CA GLU A 52 -0.65 -8.80 -23.73
C GLU A 52 -0.16 -10.14 -23.13
N GLU A 53 0.86 -10.76 -23.72
CA GLU A 53 1.47 -12.00 -23.19
C GLU A 53 2.11 -11.77 -21.81
N ASP A 54 2.85 -10.67 -21.65
CA ASP A 54 3.47 -10.29 -20.38
C ASP A 54 2.42 -9.92 -19.33
N ILE A 55 1.38 -9.18 -19.72
CA ILE A 55 0.26 -8.83 -18.83
C ILE A 55 -0.45 -10.10 -18.35
N GLN A 56 -0.67 -11.08 -19.23
CA GLN A 56 -1.34 -12.34 -18.90
C GLN A 56 -0.49 -13.27 -18.04
N ALA A 57 0.85 -13.14 -18.06
CA ALA A 57 1.75 -13.90 -17.21
C ALA A 57 1.66 -13.48 -15.73
N ILE A 58 1.20 -12.26 -15.45
CA ILE A 58 0.99 -11.78 -14.08
C ILE A 58 -0.29 -12.38 -13.51
N LEU A 59 -0.14 -13.17 -12.45
CA LEU A 59 -1.25 -13.87 -11.79
C LEU A 59 -1.76 -13.14 -10.54
N ASN A 60 -0.94 -12.25 -9.98
CA ASN A 60 -1.29 -11.49 -8.80
C ASN A 60 -0.76 -10.06 -8.87
N VAL A 61 -1.60 -9.09 -8.50
CA VAL A 61 -1.26 -7.68 -8.44
C VAL A 61 -1.41 -7.17 -7.01
N PHE A 62 -0.40 -6.46 -6.52
CA PHE A 62 -0.48 -5.72 -5.27
C PHE A 62 -0.90 -4.29 -5.55
N HIS A 63 -1.83 -3.74 -4.76
CA HIS A 63 -2.04 -2.29 -4.73
C HIS A 63 -1.27 -1.70 -3.57
N ILE A 64 -0.45 -0.70 -3.87
CA ILE A 64 0.33 0.05 -2.88
C ILE A 64 -0.23 1.47 -2.85
N SER A 65 -0.83 1.86 -1.74
CA SER A 65 -1.31 3.23 -1.53
C SER A 65 -0.41 3.95 -0.55
N ILE A 66 0.20 5.04 -0.99
CA ILE A 66 1.03 5.92 -0.15
C ILE A 66 0.13 7.08 0.28
N ILE A 67 -0.06 7.27 1.58
CA ILE A 67 -0.98 8.28 2.13
C ILE A 67 -0.28 9.18 3.14
N ASN A 68 -0.51 10.48 3.02
CA ASN A 68 -0.07 11.49 3.98
C ASN A 68 -1.01 12.70 4.01
N ASP A 69 -0.87 13.58 5.01
CA ASP A 69 -1.65 14.82 5.14
C ASP A 69 -1.29 15.87 4.08
N GLU A 70 -0.04 15.87 3.66
CA GLU A 70 0.47 16.71 2.58
C GLU A 70 1.17 15.85 1.52
N LYS A 71 1.25 16.38 0.29
CA LYS A 71 2.00 15.73 -0.79
C LYS A 71 3.46 15.60 -0.37
N LEU A 72 4.00 14.39 -0.48
CA LEU A 72 5.42 14.14 -0.25
C LEU A 72 6.29 14.92 -1.24
N SER A 73 7.51 15.25 -0.83
CA SER A 73 8.52 15.75 -1.77
C SER A 73 8.80 14.69 -2.84
N GLU A 74 9.24 15.09 -4.04
CA GLU A 74 9.56 14.12 -5.10
C GLU A 74 10.63 13.11 -4.65
N GLU A 75 11.63 13.56 -3.88
CA GLU A 75 12.68 12.71 -3.32
C GLU A 75 12.10 11.68 -2.33
N ASP A 76 11.22 12.11 -1.43
CA ASP A 76 10.60 11.23 -0.45
C ASP A 76 9.62 10.25 -1.08
N LEU A 77 8.83 10.71 -2.06
CA LEU A 77 7.92 9.85 -2.79
C LEU A 77 8.69 8.76 -3.53
N THR A 78 9.70 9.14 -4.32
CA THR A 78 10.56 8.18 -5.06
C THR A 78 11.20 7.17 -4.11
N LEU A 79 11.70 7.64 -2.94
CA LEU A 79 12.29 6.77 -1.93
C LEU A 79 11.32 5.71 -1.40
N VAL A 80 10.06 6.09 -1.17
CA VAL A 80 9.02 5.19 -0.67
C VAL A 80 8.55 4.25 -1.77
N GLU A 81 8.34 4.76 -2.99
CA GLU A 81 7.96 3.98 -4.16
C GLU A 81 8.97 2.87 -4.45
N ASP A 82 10.25 3.22 -4.59
CA ASP A 82 11.33 2.26 -4.88
C ASP A 82 11.42 1.19 -3.79
N TYR A 83 11.34 1.60 -2.51
CA TYR A 83 11.42 0.65 -1.40
C TYR A 83 10.29 -0.37 -1.44
N PHE A 84 9.04 0.08 -1.61
CA PHE A 84 7.90 -0.82 -1.56
C PHE A 84 7.70 -1.61 -2.85
N ALA A 85 8.14 -1.07 -3.99
CA ALA A 85 8.26 -1.81 -5.25
C ALA A 85 9.16 -3.05 -5.07
N ASP A 86 10.37 -2.86 -4.56
CA ASP A 86 11.31 -3.96 -4.29
C ASP A 86 10.77 -4.92 -3.22
N PHE A 87 10.03 -4.39 -2.25
CA PHE A 87 9.50 -5.16 -1.14
C PHE A 87 8.43 -6.19 -1.55
N VAL A 88 7.55 -5.85 -2.51
CA VAL A 88 6.48 -6.75 -2.96
C VAL A 88 6.86 -7.57 -4.20
N ASN A 89 7.79 -7.07 -5.03
CA ASN A 89 8.17 -7.69 -6.31
C ASN A 89 9.14 -8.86 -6.14
N ASN A 90 8.63 -9.95 -5.55
CA ASN A 90 9.45 -11.11 -5.19
C ASN A 90 9.45 -12.22 -6.26
N THR A 91 8.51 -12.18 -7.21
CA THR A 91 8.35 -13.22 -8.24
C THR A 91 7.99 -12.61 -9.59
N ASN A 92 8.30 -13.31 -10.67
CA ASN A 92 7.91 -12.91 -12.02
C ASN A 92 6.41 -13.13 -12.34
N LEU A 93 5.63 -13.68 -11.41
CA LEU A 93 4.18 -13.88 -11.54
C LEU A 93 3.37 -12.83 -10.76
N THR A 94 4.07 -11.94 -10.05
CA THR A 94 3.49 -10.86 -9.25
C THR A 94 3.88 -9.51 -9.85
N ASN A 95 3.00 -8.54 -9.75
CA ASN A 95 3.31 -7.15 -10.08
C ASN A 95 2.57 -6.21 -9.10
N PHE A 96 2.72 -4.90 -9.24
CA PHE A 96 2.09 -3.93 -8.36
C PHE A 96 1.67 -2.65 -9.07
N ILE A 97 0.76 -1.92 -8.45
CA ILE A 97 0.32 -0.58 -8.85
C ILE A 97 0.49 0.32 -7.63
N ILE A 98 1.22 1.42 -7.78
CA ILE A 98 1.40 2.42 -6.73
C ILE A 98 0.52 3.64 -7.02
N ARG A 99 -0.12 4.18 -5.98
CA ARG A 99 -0.83 5.46 -6.02
C ARG A 99 -0.54 6.30 -4.80
N ASP A 100 -0.36 7.61 -4.99
CA ASP A 100 -0.21 8.59 -3.92
C ASP A 100 -1.56 9.25 -3.59
N TYR A 101 -1.83 9.41 -2.30
CA TYR A 101 -3.05 10.00 -1.77
C TYR A 101 -2.72 11.07 -0.74
N VAL A 102 -3.39 12.22 -0.87
CA VAL A 102 -3.36 13.28 0.13
C VAL A 102 -4.67 13.25 0.91
N GLN A 103 -4.57 13.18 2.23
CA GLN A 103 -5.71 13.25 3.15
C GLN A 103 -5.43 14.32 4.22
N GLU A 104 -5.81 15.56 3.95
CA GLU A 104 -5.43 16.76 4.74
C GLU A 104 -5.73 16.64 6.26
N ASP A 105 -6.76 15.89 6.65
CA ASP A 105 -7.18 15.72 8.03
C ASP A 105 -6.55 14.48 8.72
N LEU A 106 -5.59 13.81 8.08
CA LEU A 106 -5.05 12.52 8.52
C LEU A 106 -4.63 12.55 10.00
N TYR A 107 -3.87 13.55 10.44
CA TYR A 107 -3.41 13.68 11.83
C TYR A 107 -4.24 14.64 12.69
N ALA A 108 -5.25 15.29 12.12
CA ALA A 108 -6.03 16.33 12.79
C ALA A 108 -7.22 15.78 13.60
N VAL A 109 -7.62 14.54 13.34
CA VAL A 109 -8.71 13.86 14.04
C VAL A 109 -8.13 12.98 15.14
N ASP A 110 -8.65 13.14 16.35
CA ASP A 110 -8.37 12.25 17.48
C ASP A 110 -9.29 11.03 17.35
N ASP A 111 -8.84 10.03 16.61
CA ASP A 111 -9.57 8.78 16.42
C ASP A 111 -9.63 7.97 17.73
N GLU A 112 -10.77 7.33 17.99
CA GLU A 112 -11.00 6.59 19.24
C GLU A 112 -10.01 5.44 19.45
N ASP A 113 -9.55 4.83 18.36
CA ASP A 113 -8.56 3.76 18.34
C ASP A 113 -7.84 3.63 16.97
N ASP A 114 -6.81 2.77 16.93
CA ASP A 114 -6.04 2.49 15.72
C ASP A 114 -6.90 1.91 14.57
N ILE A 115 -7.96 1.13 14.88
CA ILE A 115 -8.84 0.56 13.83
C ILE A 115 -9.57 1.70 13.12
N THR A 116 -10.11 2.63 13.90
CA THR A 116 -10.88 3.76 13.40
C THR A 116 -10.02 4.66 12.52
N PHE A 117 -8.80 4.93 12.98
CA PHE A 117 -7.79 5.63 12.19
C PHE A 117 -7.46 4.91 10.87
N PHE A 118 -7.20 3.60 10.90
CA PHE A 118 -6.89 2.83 9.70
C PHE A 118 -8.07 2.73 8.74
N ASN A 119 -9.28 2.50 9.22
CA ASN A 119 -10.48 2.46 8.39
C ASN A 119 -10.77 3.81 7.73
N ARG A 120 -10.43 4.92 8.39
CA ARG A 120 -10.54 6.26 7.77
C ARG A 120 -9.62 6.37 6.55
N MET A 121 -8.36 5.92 6.66
CA MET A 121 -7.45 5.85 5.51
C MET A 121 -7.95 4.88 4.42
N LEU A 122 -8.42 3.70 4.79
CA LEU A 122 -8.90 2.69 3.83
C LEU A 122 -10.09 3.21 3.01
N ARG A 123 -11.06 3.87 3.66
CA ARG A 123 -12.19 4.49 2.95
C ARG A 123 -11.73 5.60 2.01
N HIS A 124 -10.73 6.39 2.40
CA HIS A 124 -10.19 7.48 1.58
C HIS A 124 -9.60 6.95 0.27
N ILE A 125 -8.92 5.80 0.31
CA ILE A 125 -8.36 5.16 -0.89
C ILE A 125 -9.37 4.28 -1.64
N GLY A 126 -10.60 4.12 -1.12
CA GLY A 126 -11.65 3.31 -1.71
C GLY A 126 -11.55 1.80 -1.40
N SER A 127 -10.83 1.43 -0.35
CA SER A 127 -10.69 0.05 0.15
C SER A 127 -11.78 -0.32 1.17
N ASP A 128 -11.88 -1.62 1.47
CA ASP A 128 -12.84 -2.19 2.43
C ASP A 128 -12.41 -1.95 3.89
N ASP A 129 -13.38 -1.74 4.77
CA ASP A 129 -13.14 -1.59 6.21
C ASP A 129 -12.66 -2.90 6.85
N VAL A 130 -11.66 -2.78 7.74
CA VAL A 130 -11.22 -3.84 8.64
C VAL A 130 -12.12 -3.89 9.86
N LYS A 131 -12.76 -5.05 10.07
CA LYS A 131 -13.72 -5.22 11.17
C LYS A 131 -13.09 -5.50 12.52
N GLN A 132 -11.97 -6.24 12.57
CA GLN A 132 -11.26 -6.59 13.82
C GLN A 132 -9.77 -6.86 13.60
N PHE A 133 -8.93 -6.43 14.54
CA PHE A 133 -7.55 -6.91 14.68
C PHE A 133 -7.55 -8.33 15.29
N ASP A 134 -7.56 -9.38 14.47
CA ASP A 134 -7.29 -10.71 14.99
C ASP A 134 -5.79 -11.03 14.94
N LYS A 135 -5.09 -10.77 16.06
CA LYS A 135 -3.66 -11.08 16.23
C LYS A 135 -3.33 -12.58 16.07
N ARG A 136 -4.33 -13.47 16.04
CA ARG A 136 -4.14 -14.92 15.85
C ARG A 136 -4.08 -15.33 14.38
N ASN A 137 -4.48 -14.46 13.45
CA ASN A 137 -4.52 -14.72 12.01
C ASN A 137 -3.38 -14.03 11.23
N TRP A 138 -2.27 -13.71 11.90
CA TRP A 138 -1.08 -13.15 11.24
C TRP A 138 -0.47 -14.19 10.28
N ILE A 139 -0.91 -14.12 9.02
CA ILE A 139 -0.33 -14.82 7.88
C ILE A 139 0.32 -13.72 7.05
N TYR A 140 1.65 -13.77 6.95
CA TYR A 140 2.47 -12.69 6.43
C TYR A 140 2.35 -12.56 4.91
N LEU A 141 2.18 -11.32 4.42
CA LEU A 141 2.36 -10.98 3.01
C LEU A 141 3.81 -10.65 2.67
N SER A 142 4.57 -10.14 3.63
CA SER A 142 5.92 -9.63 3.41
C SER A 142 6.95 -10.16 4.41
N GLN A 143 8.20 -10.31 3.96
CA GLN A 143 9.34 -10.82 4.75
C GLN A 143 9.74 -9.85 5.88
N ASP A 144 10.39 -10.37 6.92
CA ASP A 144 11.04 -9.62 8.01
C ASP A 144 12.36 -8.98 7.56
#